data_AF-A0A077QYL0-F1
#
_entry.id   AF-A0A077QYL0-F1
#
_cell.length_a   1.000
_cell.length_b   1.000
_cell.length_c   1.000
_cell.angle_alpha   90.00
_cell.angle_beta   90.00
_cell.angle_gamma   90.00
#
_symmetry.space_group_name_H-M   'P 1'
#
loop_
_entity.id
_entity.type
_entity.pdbx_description
1 polymer ?
#
loop_
_entity_poly.entity_id
_entity_poly.type
_entity_poly.pdbx_seq_one_letter_code
_entity_poly.pdbx_strand_id
1 'polypeptide(L)'
;MASDMVSGAVKVMTHRTLQPSKSLLYLTLVGAALLRLGVVLYTDAFSLLQDRPELSTTFSSFKSLMETHYLFRHPPTPVSTLTSHMIADPYSAGTVHHSPLFLPLLNHAIGCMHSVGNRLPVALIWTAADLLSGWLLFCICHASEVEKWTKQTHLFAWDRSRAVKVAAIFLFNPYTVATCIASSTVTLEITALLATIYAAISGSAILLAFWWAVSSLLSLYPVLLFPMLIQLCRRMSGELVYQREIARIGKTTSSTGTKVARQVGFLVDRVRSAKRFAVLKCLILMPTALAGGMWLSRAIALSPGNASTASILLNFRNVLKVPLQSGWAWAEQVYGSVIFATDLTPNLGLWWYFFMEIFDHFRDFFLLTFNVHLACYVLPFSIKYKQDPLFGITLMTGVMAVFKSYPTMGDHAVFLGLLSLHSQIFEFMRYPLVSTLTYAYCTCLSPAFHHLWLNAGSANANFFYAITLVWALGGGMLVLDAMWAWGRERWEKERTPIRSHVQHHVEQIDADVSVEIRFSDGARTADKVLAQNDGPRRRVVVQQ
;
A
#
# COMPACT_ATOMS: atom_id res chain seq x y z
N MET A 1 54.32 -24.40 -7.30
CA MET A 1 53.72 -23.12 -6.89
C MET A 1 52.28 -23.10 -7.38
N ALA A 2 51.36 -23.52 -6.51
CA ALA A 2 49.94 -23.63 -6.79
C ALA A 2 49.30 -22.23 -6.74
N SER A 3 48.53 -21.88 -7.76
CA SER A 3 47.67 -20.70 -7.74
C SER A 3 46.44 -21.02 -6.91
N ASP A 4 46.36 -20.44 -5.71
CA ASP A 4 45.13 -20.42 -4.93
C ASP A 4 44.04 -19.70 -5.73
N MET A 5 43.15 -20.49 -6.33
CA MET A 5 41.89 -20.01 -6.85
C MET A 5 41.07 -19.46 -5.68
N VAL A 6 40.67 -18.19 -5.81
CA VAL A 6 39.75 -17.51 -4.91
C VAL A 6 38.49 -18.34 -4.75
N SER A 7 38.40 -19.05 -3.62
CA SER A 7 37.20 -19.68 -3.09
C SER A 7 36.16 -18.61 -2.76
N GLY A 8 35.34 -18.26 -3.75
CA GLY A 8 34.29 -17.26 -3.62
C GLY A 8 33.42 -17.10 -4.87
N ALA A 9 33.57 -17.96 -5.87
CA ALA A 9 32.67 -17.99 -7.02
C ALA A 9 31.33 -18.61 -6.59
N VAL A 10 30.41 -17.73 -6.22
CA VAL A 10 28.99 -18.00 -5.99
C VAL A 10 28.49 -18.95 -7.08
N LYS A 11 28.19 -20.19 -6.71
CA LYS A 11 27.61 -21.20 -7.61
C LYS A 11 26.24 -20.67 -8.04
N VAL A 12 26.16 -20.15 -9.27
CA VAL A 12 24.90 -19.68 -9.89
C VAL A 12 24.02 -20.91 -10.07
N MET A 13 23.10 -21.15 -9.12
CA MET A 13 22.34 -22.41 -9.10
C MET A 13 21.37 -22.57 -10.27
N THR A 14 21.03 -21.54 -11.05
CA THR A 14 20.31 -21.69 -12.34
C THR A 14 20.48 -20.46 -13.25
N HIS A 15 20.60 -20.67 -14.56
CA HIS A 15 20.53 -19.64 -15.62
C HIS A 15 19.09 -19.19 -15.95
N ARG A 16 18.09 -19.58 -15.15
CA ARG A 16 16.68 -19.30 -15.45
C ARG A 16 16.38 -17.81 -15.23
N THR A 17 15.92 -17.14 -16.28
CA THR A 17 15.52 -15.74 -16.23
C THR A 17 14.34 -15.52 -15.28
N LEU A 18 14.50 -14.56 -14.36
CA LEU A 18 13.50 -14.13 -13.37
C LEU A 18 12.43 -13.25 -14.02
N GLN A 19 11.72 -13.75 -15.06
CA GLN A 19 10.62 -12.99 -15.65
C GLN A 19 9.27 -13.65 -15.37
N PRO A 20 8.34 -12.94 -14.70
CA PRO A 20 6.97 -13.40 -14.56
C PRO A 20 6.27 -13.45 -15.92
N SER A 21 5.25 -14.29 -16.05
CA SER A 21 4.49 -14.43 -17.30
C SER A 21 3.73 -13.15 -17.63
N LYS A 22 4.17 -12.43 -18.68
CA LYS A 22 3.53 -11.20 -19.14
C LYS A 22 2.08 -11.43 -19.59
N SER A 23 1.78 -12.57 -20.20
CA SER A 23 0.44 -12.95 -20.64
C SER A 23 -0.56 -13.00 -19.48
N LEU A 24 -0.18 -13.66 -18.37
CA LEU A 24 -1.03 -13.77 -17.19
C LEU A 24 -1.26 -12.40 -16.53
N LEU A 25 -0.25 -11.55 -16.50
CA LEU A 25 -0.38 -10.18 -16.00
C LEU A 25 -1.37 -9.36 -16.85
N TYR A 26 -1.22 -9.38 -18.18
CA TYR A 26 -2.17 -8.69 -19.07
C TYR A 26 -3.58 -9.25 -18.95
N LEU A 27 -3.75 -10.58 -18.86
CA LEU A 27 -5.04 -11.21 -18.62
C LEU A 27 -5.67 -10.72 -17.30
N THR A 28 -4.86 -10.62 -16.24
CA THR A 28 -5.31 -10.14 -14.93
C THR A 28 -5.79 -8.68 -15.01
N LEU A 29 -5.03 -7.81 -15.67
CA LEU A 29 -5.37 -6.40 -15.85
C LEU A 29 -6.61 -6.21 -16.74
N VAL A 30 -6.67 -6.90 -17.88
CA VAL A 30 -7.82 -6.82 -18.79
C VAL A 30 -9.08 -7.36 -18.11
N GLY A 31 -9.00 -8.49 -17.42
CA GLY A 31 -10.12 -9.05 -16.66
C GLY A 31 -10.63 -8.09 -15.58
N ALA A 32 -9.71 -7.46 -14.84
CA ALA A 32 -10.06 -6.46 -13.83
C ALA A 32 -10.70 -5.20 -14.42
N ALA A 33 -10.27 -4.78 -15.62
CA ALA A 33 -10.82 -3.64 -16.34
C ALA A 33 -12.24 -3.92 -16.85
N LEU A 34 -12.42 -5.08 -17.48
CA LEU A 34 -13.72 -5.51 -18.01
C LEU A 34 -14.75 -5.68 -16.88
N LEU A 35 -14.33 -6.22 -15.73
CA LEU A 35 -15.21 -6.32 -14.55
C LEU A 35 -15.72 -4.95 -14.11
N ARG A 36 -14.83 -3.97 -13.92
CA ARG A 36 -15.19 -2.62 -13.43
C ARG A 36 -16.05 -1.86 -14.44
N LEU A 37 -15.61 -1.80 -15.70
CA LEU A 37 -16.35 -1.12 -16.75
C LEU A 37 -17.70 -1.79 -17.00
N GLY A 38 -17.74 -3.12 -17.00
CA GLY A 38 -18.95 -3.90 -17.13
C GLY A 38 -19.97 -3.55 -16.04
N VAL A 39 -19.55 -3.56 -14.77
CA VAL A 39 -20.45 -3.24 -13.66
C VAL A 39 -20.90 -1.78 -13.69
N VAL A 40 -20.01 -0.82 -13.91
CA VAL A 40 -20.37 0.62 -13.89
C VAL A 40 -21.28 1.02 -15.06
N LEU A 41 -21.06 0.45 -16.25
CA LEU A 41 -21.79 0.84 -17.47
C LEU A 41 -23.10 0.08 -17.68
N TYR A 42 -23.20 -1.16 -17.22
CA TYR A 42 -24.36 -2.02 -17.48
C TYR A 42 -25.23 -2.29 -16.25
N THR A 43 -24.88 -1.76 -15.07
CA THR A 43 -25.68 -1.91 -13.84
C THR A 43 -25.86 -0.60 -13.09
N ASP A 44 -26.83 -0.56 -12.19
CA ASP A 44 -27.06 0.57 -11.26
C ASP A 44 -26.18 0.50 -10.01
N ALA A 45 -25.13 -0.32 -10.00
CA ALA A 45 -24.24 -0.47 -8.85
C ALA A 45 -23.56 0.86 -8.47
N PHE A 46 -23.26 1.73 -9.44
CA PHE A 46 -22.70 3.06 -9.19
C PHE A 46 -23.60 3.88 -8.25
N SER A 47 -24.89 4.05 -8.60
CA SER A 47 -25.83 4.83 -7.79
C SER A 47 -26.14 4.19 -6.45
N LEU A 48 -26.15 2.85 -6.38
CA LEU A 48 -26.43 2.12 -5.13
C LEU A 48 -25.26 2.19 -4.13
N LEU A 49 -24.02 2.17 -4.62
CA LEU A 49 -22.81 2.09 -3.80
C LEU A 49 -22.22 3.46 -3.45
N GLN A 50 -22.46 4.49 -4.25
CA GLN A 50 -21.91 5.84 -4.04
C GLN A 50 -22.33 6.46 -2.69
N ASP A 51 -23.51 6.11 -2.18
CA ASP A 51 -24.08 6.66 -0.94
C ASP A 51 -23.75 5.82 0.31
N ARG A 52 -22.92 4.80 0.17
CA ARG A 52 -22.58 3.90 1.27
C ARG A 52 -21.47 4.50 2.14
N PRO A 53 -21.71 4.69 3.45
CA PRO A 53 -20.69 5.24 4.36
C PRO A 53 -19.47 4.32 4.52
N GLU A 54 -19.59 3.05 4.11
CA GLU A 54 -18.48 2.11 4.09
C GLU A 54 -17.47 2.36 2.96
N LEU A 55 -17.94 2.91 1.84
CA LEU A 55 -17.15 3.08 0.62
C LEU A 55 -16.70 4.51 0.42
N SER A 56 -17.48 5.47 0.89
CA SER A 56 -17.13 6.89 0.79
C SER A 56 -17.56 7.67 2.01
N THR A 57 -16.77 8.69 2.33
CA THR A 57 -17.05 9.66 3.39
C THR A 57 -17.25 11.03 2.75
N THR A 58 -17.58 12.05 3.54
CA THR A 58 -17.66 13.44 3.03
C THR A 58 -16.35 13.92 2.41
N PHE A 59 -15.21 13.37 2.85
CA PHE A 59 -13.88 13.62 2.32
C PHE A 59 -13.55 12.89 1.02
N SER A 60 -14.29 11.83 0.67
CA SER A 60 -13.94 10.96 -0.45
C SER A 60 -15.07 10.62 -1.41
N SER A 61 -16.29 11.09 -1.12
CA SER A 61 -17.47 10.82 -1.92
C SER A 61 -17.42 11.58 -3.25
N PHE A 62 -17.91 10.91 -4.29
CA PHE A 62 -18.05 11.52 -5.61
C PHE A 62 -19.07 12.66 -5.60
N LYS A 63 -20.11 12.61 -4.74
CA LYS A 63 -21.09 13.71 -4.60
C LYS A 63 -20.43 14.99 -4.09
N SER A 64 -19.64 14.91 -3.01
CA SER A 64 -18.90 16.06 -2.50
C SER A 64 -17.89 16.58 -3.52
N LEU A 65 -17.27 15.70 -4.32
CA LEU A 65 -16.38 16.12 -5.40
C LEU A 65 -17.12 16.90 -6.51
N MET A 66 -18.33 16.47 -6.88
CA MET A 66 -19.18 17.19 -7.83
C MET A 66 -19.57 18.58 -7.28
N GLU A 67 -19.94 18.65 -6.01
CA GLU A 67 -20.23 19.92 -5.33
C GLU A 67 -19.00 20.84 -5.30
N THR A 68 -17.84 20.29 -4.96
CA THR A 68 -16.55 21.00 -4.98
C THR A 68 -16.29 21.60 -6.36
N HIS A 69 -16.50 20.82 -7.42
CA HIS A 69 -16.34 21.28 -8.78
C HIS A 69 -17.33 22.38 -9.18
N TYR A 70 -18.58 22.26 -8.71
CA TYR A 70 -19.62 23.25 -8.95
C TYR A 70 -19.30 24.58 -8.25
N LEU A 71 -18.97 24.54 -6.96
CA LEU A 71 -18.58 25.72 -6.19
C LEU A 71 -17.29 26.36 -6.72
N PHE A 72 -16.37 25.58 -7.28
CA PHE A 72 -15.20 26.13 -7.96
C PHE A 72 -15.56 26.98 -9.19
N ARG A 73 -16.58 26.57 -9.96
CA ARG A 73 -17.07 27.32 -11.13
C ARG A 73 -17.97 28.49 -10.74
N HIS A 74 -18.70 28.35 -9.64
CA HIS A 74 -19.66 29.32 -9.12
C HIS A 74 -19.30 29.67 -7.67
N PRO A 75 -18.18 30.38 -7.46
CA PRO A 75 -17.69 30.63 -6.11
C PRO A 75 -18.69 31.51 -5.34
N PRO A 76 -18.90 31.24 -4.04
CA PRO A 76 -19.82 32.03 -3.22
C PRO A 76 -19.38 33.48 -3.16
N THR A 77 -20.34 34.40 -3.17
CA THR A 77 -20.09 35.83 -3.01
C THR A 77 -19.70 36.11 -1.54
N PRO A 78 -18.56 36.77 -1.26
CA PRO A 78 -18.17 37.06 0.10
C PRO A 78 -19.16 38.04 0.77
N VAL A 79 -19.65 37.69 1.97
CA VAL A 79 -20.74 38.40 2.67
C VAL A 79 -20.27 39.68 3.40
N SER A 80 -18.97 39.96 3.51
CA SER A 80 -18.46 41.17 4.21
C SER A 80 -18.01 42.29 3.25
N THR A 81 -18.71 43.43 3.31
CA THR A 81 -18.62 44.61 2.43
C THR A 81 -17.56 45.66 2.80
N LEU A 82 -16.38 45.29 3.33
CA LEU A 82 -15.42 46.28 3.86
C LEU A 82 -14.01 46.30 3.27
N THR A 83 -13.66 45.40 2.34
CA THR A 83 -12.33 45.44 1.67
C THR A 83 -12.39 45.00 0.21
N SER A 84 -12.00 45.89 -0.71
CA SER A 84 -12.09 45.77 -2.17
C SER A 84 -11.14 44.75 -2.84
N HIS A 85 -10.59 43.78 -2.09
CA HIS A 85 -9.59 42.83 -2.59
C HIS A 85 -9.83 41.36 -2.17
N MET A 86 -11.05 41.00 -1.76
CA MET A 86 -11.36 39.60 -1.41
C MET A 86 -11.62 38.78 -2.68
N ILE A 87 -10.68 37.88 -2.99
CA ILE A 87 -10.81 36.87 -4.05
C ILE A 87 -11.85 35.85 -3.61
N ALA A 88 -12.78 35.49 -4.48
CA ALA A 88 -13.77 34.46 -4.19
C ALA A 88 -13.07 33.10 -4.00
N ASP A 89 -13.13 32.55 -2.79
CA ASP A 89 -12.51 31.27 -2.44
C ASP A 89 -13.59 30.18 -2.35
N PRO A 90 -13.56 29.13 -3.18
CA PRO A 90 -14.57 28.07 -3.17
C PRO A 90 -14.61 27.29 -1.85
N TYR A 91 -13.53 27.30 -1.07
CA TYR A 91 -13.46 26.62 0.22
C TYR A 91 -14.02 27.46 1.38
N SER A 92 -14.36 28.73 1.14
CA SER A 92 -14.96 29.60 2.17
C SER A 92 -16.37 29.17 2.61
N ALA A 93 -17.05 28.34 1.81
CA ALA A 93 -18.38 27.81 2.15
C ALA A 93 -18.35 26.78 3.29
N GLY A 94 -17.19 26.18 3.60
CA GLY A 94 -17.05 25.17 4.66
C GLY A 94 -17.61 23.78 4.35
N THR A 95 -18.21 23.56 3.17
CA THR A 95 -18.77 22.24 2.76
C THR A 95 -17.80 21.41 1.92
N VAL A 96 -16.66 21.99 1.53
CA VAL A 96 -15.73 21.42 0.55
C VAL A 96 -14.51 20.84 1.26
N HIS A 97 -14.32 19.52 1.15
CA HIS A 97 -13.22 18.82 1.83
C HIS A 97 -12.20 18.16 0.87
N HIS A 98 -12.43 18.25 -0.44
CA HIS A 98 -11.55 17.65 -1.46
C HIS A 98 -10.29 18.48 -1.71
N SER A 99 -9.16 17.81 -1.93
CA SER A 99 -7.90 18.48 -2.31
C SER A 99 -8.07 19.29 -3.60
N PRO A 100 -7.56 20.54 -3.67
CA PRO A 100 -7.62 21.35 -4.89
C PRO A 100 -6.99 20.65 -6.11
N LEU A 101 -6.07 19.71 -5.91
CA LEU A 101 -5.43 18.95 -6.97
C LEU A 101 -6.41 18.10 -7.81
N PHE A 102 -7.55 17.71 -7.24
CA PHE A 102 -8.57 16.96 -7.98
C PHE A 102 -9.27 17.81 -9.05
N LEU A 103 -9.36 19.13 -8.84
CA LEU A 103 -10.07 20.03 -9.74
C LEU A 103 -9.50 20.02 -11.17
N PRO A 104 -8.19 20.29 -11.41
CA PRO A 104 -7.64 20.21 -12.75
C PRO A 104 -7.54 18.78 -13.28
N LEU A 105 -7.30 17.81 -12.41
CA LEU A 105 -7.16 16.40 -12.79
C LEU A 105 -8.46 15.82 -13.35
N LEU A 106 -9.61 16.19 -12.76
CA LEU A 106 -10.91 15.58 -13.04
C LEU A 106 -11.89 16.52 -13.76
N ASN A 107 -11.50 17.75 -14.06
CA ASN A 107 -12.34 18.78 -14.70
C ASN A 107 -13.12 18.25 -15.91
N HIS A 108 -12.46 17.53 -16.81
CA HIS A 108 -13.09 17.02 -18.02
C HIS A 108 -14.14 15.95 -17.72
N ALA A 109 -13.78 14.95 -16.89
CA ALA A 109 -14.67 13.83 -16.59
C ALA A 109 -15.90 14.26 -15.78
N ILE A 110 -15.70 15.12 -14.77
CA ILE A 110 -16.77 15.72 -14.00
C ILE A 110 -17.65 16.60 -14.89
N GLY A 111 -17.04 17.41 -15.76
CA GLY A 111 -17.75 18.24 -16.72
C GLY A 111 -18.67 17.43 -17.64
N CYS A 112 -18.18 16.33 -18.22
CA CYS A 112 -18.98 15.43 -19.06
C CYS A 112 -20.13 14.75 -18.29
N MET A 113 -19.88 14.38 -17.03
CA MET A 113 -20.93 13.78 -16.20
C MET A 113 -22.01 14.80 -15.85
N HIS A 114 -21.64 16.04 -15.53
CA HIS A 114 -22.60 17.09 -15.19
C HIS A 114 -23.43 17.55 -16.39
N SER A 115 -22.82 17.72 -17.57
CA SER A 115 -23.49 18.30 -18.73
C SER A 115 -24.28 17.29 -19.57
N VAL A 116 -23.73 16.08 -19.76
CA VAL A 116 -24.30 15.05 -20.65
C VAL A 116 -24.83 13.84 -19.88
N GLY A 117 -24.48 13.69 -18.60
CA GLY A 117 -24.78 12.48 -17.83
C GLY A 117 -23.93 11.27 -18.25
N ASN A 118 -22.88 11.47 -19.06
CA ASN A 118 -22.05 10.38 -19.57
C ASN A 118 -21.11 9.86 -18.47
N ARG A 119 -21.32 8.60 -18.05
CA ARG A 119 -20.53 7.93 -17.00
C ARG A 119 -19.17 7.41 -17.48
N LEU A 120 -18.97 7.28 -18.79
CA LEU A 120 -17.80 6.63 -19.37
C LEU A 120 -16.46 7.26 -18.94
N PRO A 121 -16.26 8.60 -18.98
CA PRO A 121 -14.98 9.20 -18.61
C PRO A 121 -14.60 8.95 -17.14
N VAL A 122 -15.59 9.00 -16.24
CA VAL A 122 -15.40 8.70 -14.82
C VAL A 122 -15.07 7.21 -14.63
N ALA A 123 -15.84 6.32 -15.26
CA ALA A 123 -15.58 4.88 -15.20
C ALA A 123 -14.15 4.53 -15.68
N LEU A 124 -13.69 5.16 -16.77
CA LEU A 124 -12.34 4.96 -17.31
C LEU A 124 -11.25 5.44 -16.37
N ILE A 125 -11.38 6.63 -15.77
CA ILE A 125 -10.35 7.19 -14.87
C ILE A 125 -10.19 6.33 -13.62
N TRP A 126 -11.30 5.96 -12.96
CA TRP A 126 -11.24 5.14 -11.74
C TRP A 126 -10.76 3.73 -12.03
N THR A 127 -11.20 3.13 -13.14
CA THR A 127 -10.68 1.84 -13.59
C THR A 127 -9.18 1.91 -13.87
N ALA A 128 -8.72 2.94 -14.59
CA ALA A 128 -7.29 3.11 -14.88
C ALA A 128 -6.44 3.29 -13.61
N ALA A 129 -6.94 4.02 -12.62
CA ALA A 129 -6.28 4.21 -11.34
C ALA A 129 -6.13 2.89 -10.56
N ASP A 130 -7.19 2.08 -10.50
CA ASP A 130 -7.14 0.74 -9.89
C ASP A 130 -6.17 -0.20 -10.62
N LEU A 131 -6.20 -0.21 -11.95
CA LEU A 131 -5.27 -1.01 -12.76
C LEU A 131 -3.82 -0.58 -12.54
N LEU A 132 -3.58 0.73 -12.45
CA LEU A 132 -2.26 1.28 -12.12
C LEU A 132 -1.84 0.88 -10.71
N SER A 133 -2.74 0.89 -9.73
CA SER A 133 -2.48 0.41 -8.37
C SER A 133 -2.08 -1.07 -8.34
N GLY A 134 -2.81 -1.94 -9.05
CA GLY A 134 -2.47 -3.36 -9.19
C GLY A 134 -1.12 -3.58 -9.90
N TRP A 135 -0.84 -2.80 -10.94
CA TRP A 135 0.45 -2.81 -11.64
C TRP A 135 1.60 -2.36 -10.73
N LEU A 136 1.41 -1.31 -9.93
CA LEU A 136 2.42 -0.82 -8.98
C LEU A 136 2.72 -1.88 -7.92
N LEU A 137 1.71 -2.57 -7.38
CA LEU A 137 1.90 -3.70 -6.47
C LEU A 137 2.68 -4.85 -7.11
N PHE A 138 2.39 -5.19 -8.37
CA PHE A 138 3.19 -6.15 -9.14
C PHE A 138 4.65 -5.70 -9.22
N CYS A 139 4.91 -4.45 -9.58
CA CYS A 139 6.27 -3.91 -9.69
C CYS A 139 7.01 -3.90 -8.34
N ILE A 140 6.31 -3.52 -7.26
CA ILE A 140 6.82 -3.54 -5.88
C ILE A 140 7.23 -4.96 -5.48
N CYS A 141 6.36 -5.95 -5.71
CA CYS A 141 6.63 -7.35 -5.42
C CYS A 141 7.82 -7.86 -6.22
N HIS A 142 7.80 -7.65 -7.54
CA HIS A 142 8.86 -8.10 -8.44
C HIS A 142 10.24 -7.52 -8.06
N ALA A 143 10.32 -6.22 -7.80
CA ALA A 143 11.57 -5.59 -7.38
C ALA A 143 12.08 -6.13 -6.03
N SER A 144 11.18 -6.38 -5.09
CA SER A 144 11.51 -6.95 -3.77
C SER A 144 12.02 -8.40 -3.88
N GLU A 145 11.48 -9.19 -4.80
CA GLU A 145 11.94 -10.56 -5.05
C GLU A 145 13.30 -10.61 -5.72
N VAL A 146 13.56 -9.75 -6.69
CA VAL A 146 14.87 -9.65 -7.34
C VAL A 146 15.95 -9.31 -6.31
N GLU A 147 15.67 -8.39 -5.37
CA GLU A 147 16.59 -8.11 -4.27
C GLU A 147 16.84 -9.35 -3.40
N LYS A 148 15.79 -10.06 -2.98
CA LYS A 148 15.93 -11.26 -2.12
C LYS A 148 16.70 -12.39 -2.83
N TRP A 149 16.47 -12.58 -4.12
CA TRP A 149 17.12 -13.61 -4.91
C TRP A 149 18.62 -13.35 -5.10
N THR A 150 19.00 -12.11 -5.42
CA THR A 150 20.42 -11.75 -5.58
C THR A 150 21.25 -11.96 -4.31
N LYS A 151 20.62 -11.94 -3.13
CA LYS A 151 21.26 -12.19 -1.84
C LYS A 151 21.32 -13.67 -1.45
N GLN A 152 20.78 -14.57 -2.26
CA GLN A 152 20.68 -16.02 -1.98
C GLN A 152 20.11 -16.35 -0.59
N THR A 153 19.28 -15.46 -0.02
CA THR A 153 18.77 -15.58 1.35
C THR A 153 17.60 -16.56 1.51
N HIS A 154 17.17 -17.25 0.45
CA HIS A 154 16.05 -18.20 0.50
C HIS A 154 16.42 -19.56 -0.08
N LEU A 155 16.13 -20.62 0.70
CA LEU A 155 16.12 -22.03 0.30
C LEU A 155 14.88 -22.43 -0.52
N PHE A 156 13.90 -21.54 -0.67
CA PHE A 156 12.63 -21.83 -1.35
C PHE A 156 12.72 -21.59 -2.87
N ALA A 157 12.03 -22.45 -3.63
CA ALA A 157 11.87 -22.28 -5.07
C ALA A 157 11.15 -20.95 -5.36
N TRP A 158 11.77 -20.09 -6.18
CA TRP A 158 11.15 -18.85 -6.63
C TRP A 158 9.85 -19.15 -7.40
N ASP A 159 8.71 -18.69 -6.88
CA ASP A 159 7.42 -18.77 -7.58
C ASP A 159 7.29 -17.61 -8.57
N ARG A 160 7.42 -17.93 -9.86
CA ARG A 160 7.33 -16.97 -10.97
C ARG A 160 6.02 -16.18 -11.01
N SER A 161 4.97 -16.72 -10.40
CA SER A 161 3.62 -16.16 -10.46
C SER A 161 3.29 -15.23 -9.29
N ARG A 162 4.16 -15.12 -8.29
CA ARG A 162 3.85 -14.41 -7.03
C ARG A 162 3.51 -12.93 -7.23
N ALA A 163 4.31 -12.19 -7.99
CA ALA A 163 4.01 -10.79 -8.28
C ALA A 163 2.64 -10.61 -8.97
N VAL A 164 2.25 -11.56 -9.84
CA VAL A 164 0.94 -11.51 -10.51
C VAL A 164 -0.19 -11.89 -9.56
N LYS A 165 0.02 -12.87 -8.66
CA LYS A 165 -0.92 -13.22 -7.59
C LYS A 165 -1.20 -12.02 -6.67
N VAL A 166 -0.18 -11.26 -6.28
CA VAL A 166 -0.34 -10.03 -5.48
C VAL A 166 -1.24 -9.02 -6.20
N ALA A 167 -0.98 -8.76 -7.49
CA ALA A 167 -1.82 -7.86 -8.27
C ALA A 167 -3.26 -8.38 -8.40
N ALA A 168 -3.44 -9.68 -8.65
CA ALA A 168 -4.77 -10.30 -8.73
C ALA A 168 -5.53 -10.19 -7.40
N ILE A 169 -4.87 -10.48 -6.27
CA ILE A 169 -5.46 -10.37 -4.92
C ILE A 169 -5.99 -8.95 -4.70
N PHE A 170 -5.24 -7.91 -5.08
CA PHE A 170 -5.69 -6.53 -4.94
C PHE A 170 -6.81 -6.16 -5.94
N LEU A 171 -6.65 -6.50 -7.22
CA LEU A 171 -7.56 -6.08 -8.29
C LEU A 171 -8.92 -6.77 -8.24
N PHE A 172 -8.99 -8.00 -7.73
CA PHE A 172 -10.21 -8.76 -7.54
C PHE A 172 -10.70 -8.76 -6.08
N ASN A 173 -10.07 -7.99 -5.20
CA ASN A 173 -10.59 -7.76 -3.85
C ASN A 173 -11.96 -7.04 -3.96
N PRO A 174 -13.02 -7.57 -3.34
CA PRO A 174 -14.35 -6.95 -3.36
C PRO A 174 -14.33 -5.51 -2.84
N TYR A 175 -13.47 -5.18 -1.86
CA TYR A 175 -13.36 -3.83 -1.33
C TYR A 175 -12.78 -2.84 -2.36
N THR A 176 -11.73 -3.26 -3.08
CA THR A 176 -11.14 -2.45 -4.17
C THR A 176 -12.16 -2.22 -5.28
N VAL A 177 -12.83 -3.29 -5.70
CA VAL A 177 -13.85 -3.25 -6.76
C VAL A 177 -15.02 -2.34 -6.36
N ALA A 178 -15.56 -2.49 -5.15
CA ALA A 178 -16.66 -1.68 -4.65
C ALA A 178 -16.28 -0.19 -4.52
N THR A 179 -15.07 0.11 -4.02
CA THR A 179 -14.56 1.49 -3.90
C THR A 179 -14.44 2.17 -5.28
N CYS A 180 -13.96 1.43 -6.29
CA CYS A 180 -13.87 1.89 -7.66
C CYS A 180 -15.25 2.12 -8.29
N ILE A 181 -16.20 1.19 -8.10
CA ILE A 181 -17.56 1.34 -8.62
C ILE A 181 -18.28 2.53 -7.97
N ALA A 182 -18.08 2.75 -6.67
CA ALA A 182 -18.60 3.93 -5.97
C ALA A 182 -17.95 5.26 -6.43
N SER A 183 -16.90 5.18 -7.27
CA SER A 183 -16.10 6.32 -7.72
C SER A 183 -15.57 7.19 -6.57
N SER A 184 -15.19 6.55 -5.46
CA SER A 184 -14.57 7.25 -4.34
C SER A 184 -13.17 7.75 -4.72
N THR A 185 -12.80 8.96 -4.30
CA THR A 185 -11.45 9.50 -4.52
C THR A 185 -10.36 8.68 -3.85
N VAL A 186 -10.72 7.81 -2.88
CA VAL A 186 -9.80 6.87 -2.22
C VAL A 186 -9.04 6.02 -3.25
N THR A 187 -9.64 5.64 -4.38
CA THR A 187 -8.93 4.92 -5.45
C THR A 187 -7.72 5.70 -6.00
N LEU A 188 -7.85 7.02 -6.15
CA LEU A 188 -6.76 7.90 -6.60
C LEU A 188 -5.71 8.10 -5.49
N GLU A 189 -6.16 8.24 -4.24
CA GLU A 189 -5.29 8.31 -3.06
C GLU A 189 -4.44 7.04 -2.90
N ILE A 190 -5.05 5.86 -3.04
CA ILE A 190 -4.36 4.56 -3.01
C ILE A 190 -3.31 4.48 -4.13
N THR A 191 -3.67 4.93 -5.33
CA THR A 191 -2.74 4.94 -6.47
C THR A 191 -1.52 5.81 -6.17
N ALA A 192 -1.72 7.01 -5.62
CA ALA A 192 -0.63 7.90 -5.21
C ALA A 192 0.22 7.31 -4.06
N LEU A 193 -0.42 6.64 -3.09
CA LEU A 193 0.27 5.95 -2.00
C LEU A 193 1.15 4.80 -2.53
N LEU A 194 0.62 3.96 -3.41
CA LEU A 194 1.37 2.86 -4.01
C LEU A 194 2.49 3.37 -4.94
N ALA A 195 2.25 4.47 -5.66
CA ALA A 195 3.29 5.14 -6.45
C ALA A 195 4.43 5.66 -5.57
N THR A 196 4.09 6.17 -4.37
CA THR A 196 5.07 6.59 -3.36
C THR A 196 5.94 5.42 -2.89
N ILE A 197 5.32 4.29 -2.57
CA ILE A 197 6.04 3.07 -2.15
C ILE A 197 6.93 2.55 -3.28
N TYR A 198 6.41 2.48 -4.50
CA TYR A 198 7.17 2.08 -5.69
C TYR A 198 8.36 3.03 -5.95
N ALA A 199 8.17 4.34 -5.79
CA ALA A 199 9.24 5.32 -5.94
C ALA A 199 10.36 5.13 -4.91
N ALA A 200 10.00 4.80 -3.66
CA ALA A 200 10.98 4.41 -2.64
C ALA A 200 11.73 3.13 -3.02
N ILE A 201 11.03 2.13 -3.55
CA ILE A 201 11.65 0.88 -4.02
C ILE A 201 12.60 1.11 -5.20
N SER A 202 12.27 2.05 -6.07
CA SER A 202 13.10 2.47 -7.21
C SER A 202 14.41 3.15 -6.77
N GLY A 203 14.56 3.49 -5.48
CA GLY A 203 15.76 4.14 -4.93
C GLY A 203 15.99 5.56 -5.43
N SER A 204 14.94 6.22 -5.98
CA SER A 204 15.00 7.57 -6.52
C SER A 204 14.38 8.58 -5.55
N ALA A 205 15.20 9.40 -4.92
CA ALA A 205 14.75 10.43 -3.98
C ALA A 205 13.85 11.50 -4.62
N ILE A 206 14.06 11.81 -5.90
CA ILE A 206 13.25 12.81 -6.63
C ILE A 206 11.85 12.26 -6.89
N LEU A 207 11.77 11.03 -7.41
CA LEU A 207 10.49 10.38 -7.69
C LEU A 207 9.71 10.15 -6.39
N LEU A 208 10.41 9.78 -5.31
CA LEU A 208 9.83 9.61 -3.99
C LEU A 208 9.28 10.93 -3.45
N ALA A 209 10.04 12.03 -3.52
CA ALA A 209 9.59 13.34 -3.08
C ALA A 209 8.33 13.81 -3.81
N PHE A 210 8.29 13.63 -5.14
CA PHE A 210 7.12 13.97 -5.95
C PHE A 210 5.88 13.19 -5.54
N TRP A 211 5.93 11.84 -5.57
CA TRP A 211 4.75 11.02 -5.28
C TRP A 211 4.32 11.09 -3.81
N TRP A 212 5.27 11.18 -2.87
CA TRP A 212 4.95 11.37 -1.47
C TRP A 212 4.22 12.70 -1.22
N ALA A 213 4.67 13.78 -1.87
CA ALA A 213 4.00 15.07 -1.79
C ALA A 213 2.59 14.98 -2.38
N VAL A 214 2.43 14.39 -3.58
CA VAL A 214 1.10 14.17 -4.19
C VAL A 214 0.21 13.36 -3.26
N SER A 215 0.68 12.23 -2.74
CA SER A 215 -0.08 11.36 -1.84
C SER A 215 -0.50 12.08 -0.55
N SER A 216 0.41 12.86 0.05
CA SER A 216 0.13 13.66 1.26
C SER A 216 -0.75 14.88 0.99
N LEU A 217 -0.84 15.33 -0.26
CA LEU A 217 -1.71 16.43 -0.66
C LEU A 217 -3.12 15.96 -1.00
N LEU A 218 -3.27 14.73 -1.50
CA LEU A 218 -4.56 14.10 -1.73
C LEU A 218 -5.19 13.58 -0.44
N SER A 219 -4.39 13.10 0.51
CA SER A 219 -4.83 12.54 1.79
C SER A 219 -3.83 12.91 2.89
N LEU A 220 -4.27 13.17 4.11
CA LEU A 220 -3.38 13.65 5.20
C LEU A 220 -2.34 12.60 5.64
N TYR A 221 -2.80 11.37 5.86
CA TYR A 221 -2.06 10.36 6.64
C TYR A 221 -0.78 9.78 5.99
N PRO A 222 -0.61 9.72 4.66
CA PRO A 222 0.67 9.32 4.03
C PRO A 222 1.90 10.10 4.52
N VAL A 223 1.71 11.30 5.10
CA VAL A 223 2.79 12.06 5.75
C VAL A 223 3.49 11.26 6.86
N LEU A 224 2.75 10.40 7.58
CA LEU A 224 3.26 9.58 8.68
C LEU A 224 4.25 8.49 8.22
N LEU A 225 4.27 8.15 6.92
CA LEU A 225 5.18 7.15 6.36
C LEU A 225 6.59 7.71 6.10
N PHE A 226 6.80 9.01 6.29
CA PHE A 226 8.05 9.72 5.99
C PHE A 226 9.33 8.99 6.43
N PRO A 227 9.53 8.60 7.71
CA PRO A 227 10.78 7.97 8.12
C PRO A 227 10.99 6.59 7.48
N MET A 228 9.93 5.78 7.35
CA MET A 228 10.02 4.43 6.77
C MET A 228 10.28 4.46 5.27
N LEU A 229 9.70 5.43 4.55
CA LEU A 229 9.97 5.67 3.13
C LEU A 229 11.44 6.06 2.88
N ILE A 230 12.01 6.92 3.73
CA ILE A 230 13.44 7.28 3.67
C ILE A 230 14.30 6.05 3.93
N GLN A 231 13.95 5.22 4.91
CA GLN A 231 14.69 3.99 5.21
C GLN A 231 14.65 3.00 4.04
N LEU A 232 13.49 2.84 3.40
CA LEU A 232 13.31 1.99 2.23
C LEU A 232 14.13 2.52 1.04
N CYS A 233 14.00 3.81 0.71
CA CYS A 233 14.77 4.43 -0.37
C CYS A 233 16.27 4.31 -0.12
N ARG A 234 16.74 4.59 1.09
CA ARG A 234 18.15 4.45 1.48
C ARG A 234 18.66 3.03 1.24
N ARG A 235 17.88 2.02 1.65
CA ARG A 235 18.24 0.61 1.45
C ARG A 235 18.37 0.31 -0.06
N MET A 236 17.37 0.69 -0.84
CA MET A 236 17.29 0.39 -2.27
C MET A 236 18.33 1.15 -3.10
N SER A 237 18.59 2.42 -2.81
CA SER A 237 19.66 3.18 -3.48
C SER A 237 21.02 2.53 -3.28
N GLY A 238 21.31 2.01 -2.08
CA GLY A 238 22.55 1.28 -1.81
C GLY A 238 22.63 -0.03 -2.60
N GLU A 239 21.54 -0.79 -2.66
CA GLU A 239 21.47 -2.05 -3.39
C GLU A 239 21.62 -1.85 -4.91
N LEU A 240 20.93 -0.88 -5.49
CA LEU A 240 21.01 -0.60 -6.92
C LEU A 240 22.41 -0.18 -7.34
N VAL A 241 23.14 0.56 -6.50
CA VAL A 241 24.55 0.90 -6.76
C VAL A 241 25.43 -0.34 -6.66
N TYR A 242 25.22 -1.19 -5.66
CA TYR A 242 25.95 -2.45 -5.51
C TYR A 242 25.80 -3.35 -6.75
N GLN A 243 24.55 -3.58 -7.20
CA GLN A 243 24.25 -4.40 -8.38
C GLN A 243 24.86 -3.84 -9.66
N ARG A 244 24.77 -2.51 -9.87
CA ARG A 244 25.36 -1.85 -11.03
C ARG A 244 26.88 -1.98 -11.06
N GLU A 245 27.55 -1.83 -9.91
CA GLU A 245 29.01 -1.93 -9.85
C GLU A 245 29.50 -3.38 -10.00
N ILE A 246 28.81 -4.36 -9.42
CA ILE A 246 29.14 -5.78 -9.66
C ILE A 246 28.98 -6.16 -11.12
N ALA A 247 27.88 -5.75 -11.75
CA ALA A 247 27.67 -5.99 -13.17
C ALA A 247 28.75 -5.33 -14.04
N ARG A 248 29.27 -4.17 -13.64
CA ARG A 248 30.43 -3.53 -14.29
C ARG A 248 31.69 -4.34 -14.09
N ILE A 249 32.01 -4.71 -12.84
CA ILE A 249 33.19 -5.50 -12.49
C ILE A 249 33.23 -6.80 -13.29
N GLY A 250 32.10 -7.52 -13.34
CA GLY A 250 31.96 -8.77 -14.09
C GLY A 250 32.22 -8.62 -15.60
N LYS A 251 31.89 -7.46 -16.19
CA LYS A 251 32.22 -7.15 -17.60
C LYS A 251 33.70 -6.80 -17.81
N THR A 252 34.35 -6.18 -16.83
CA THR A 252 35.77 -5.78 -16.87
C THR A 252 36.77 -6.89 -16.53
N THR A 253 36.30 -8.09 -16.13
CA THR A 253 37.14 -9.25 -15.77
C THR A 253 38.04 -9.76 -16.92
N SER A 254 37.89 -9.24 -18.14
CA SER A 254 38.85 -9.43 -19.25
C SER A 254 40.09 -8.53 -19.17
N SER A 255 40.16 -7.63 -18.19
CA SER A 255 41.27 -6.68 -17.99
C SER A 255 41.94 -6.84 -16.62
N THR A 256 43.25 -6.57 -16.58
CA THR A 256 44.22 -6.73 -15.48
C THR A 256 43.68 -6.74 -14.04
N GLY A 257 43.99 -7.79 -13.26
CA GLY A 257 43.45 -8.04 -11.91
C GLY A 257 43.68 -6.94 -10.85
N THR A 258 44.66 -6.05 -11.05
CA THR A 258 44.92 -4.92 -10.14
C THR A 258 43.83 -3.84 -10.19
N LYS A 259 43.20 -3.62 -11.36
CA LYS A 259 42.08 -2.68 -11.50
C LYS A 259 40.82 -3.20 -10.82
N VAL A 260 40.57 -4.50 -10.94
CA VAL A 260 39.44 -5.20 -10.29
C VAL A 260 39.57 -5.12 -8.77
N ALA A 261 40.75 -5.41 -8.21
CA ALA A 261 41.01 -5.31 -6.77
C ALA A 261 40.76 -3.89 -6.21
N ARG A 262 41.21 -2.85 -6.92
CA ARG A 262 40.93 -1.45 -6.52
C ARG A 262 39.44 -1.11 -6.60
N GLN A 263 38.74 -1.55 -7.64
CA GLN A 263 37.30 -1.29 -7.79
C GLN A 263 36.45 -1.95 -6.70
N VAL A 264 36.81 -3.18 -6.30
CA VAL A 264 36.17 -3.87 -5.17
C VAL A 264 36.45 -3.14 -3.86
N GLY A 265 37.67 -2.62 -3.66
CA GLY A 265 38.03 -1.81 -2.48
C GLY A 265 37.15 -0.57 -2.29
N PHE A 266 36.82 0.14 -3.38
CA PHE A 266 35.96 1.34 -3.32
C PHE A 266 34.45 1.04 -3.34
N LEU A 267 34.03 -0.22 -3.53
CA LEU A 267 32.61 -0.59 -3.64
C LEU A 267 31.84 -0.23 -2.36
N VAL A 268 32.42 -0.55 -1.20
CA VAL A 268 31.81 -0.28 0.11
C VAL A 268 31.59 1.22 0.32
N ASP A 269 32.58 2.03 -0.06
CA ASP A 269 32.49 3.49 0.06
C ASP A 269 31.46 4.10 -0.89
N ARG A 270 31.36 3.60 -2.13
CA ARG A 270 30.31 4.03 -3.08
C ARG A 270 28.92 3.68 -2.57
N VAL A 271 28.71 2.48 -2.05
CA VAL A 271 27.41 2.07 -1.48
C VAL A 271 27.08 2.90 -0.24
N ARG A 272 28.06 3.15 0.65
CA ARG A 272 27.88 4.00 1.84
C ARG A 272 27.54 5.44 1.45
N SER A 273 28.25 5.98 0.46
CA SER A 273 28.00 7.31 -0.10
C SER A 273 26.60 7.41 -0.70
N ALA A 274 26.19 6.45 -1.53
CA ALA A 274 24.86 6.38 -2.12
C ALA A 274 23.75 6.37 -1.05
N LYS A 275 23.92 5.59 0.02
CA LYS A 275 22.98 5.57 1.16
C LYS A 275 22.89 6.93 1.83
N ARG A 276 24.03 7.60 2.09
CA ARG A 276 24.05 8.93 2.73
C ARG A 276 23.39 9.99 1.85
N PHE A 277 23.74 10.04 0.57
CA PHE A 277 23.15 10.98 -0.38
C PHE A 277 21.65 10.74 -0.59
N ALA A 278 21.19 9.50 -0.60
CA ALA A 278 19.76 9.19 -0.69
C ALA A 278 18.99 9.80 0.49
N VAL A 279 19.49 9.63 1.73
CA VAL A 279 18.87 10.23 2.93
C VAL A 279 18.87 11.75 2.85
N LEU A 280 20.03 12.36 2.56
CA LEU A 280 20.14 13.81 2.46
C LEU A 280 19.17 14.38 1.41
N LYS A 281 19.13 13.76 0.23
CA LYS A 281 18.21 14.16 -0.84
C LYS A 281 16.76 14.02 -0.40
N CYS A 282 16.36 12.93 0.26
CA CYS A 282 14.99 12.77 0.72
C CYS A 282 14.62 13.81 1.78
N LEU A 283 15.49 14.06 2.77
CA LEU A 283 15.24 15.04 3.84
C LEU A 283 15.07 16.47 3.32
N ILE A 284 15.69 16.82 2.19
CA ILE A 284 15.53 18.12 1.55
C ILE A 284 14.35 18.10 0.58
N LEU A 285 14.35 17.16 -0.37
CA LEU A 285 13.40 17.15 -1.49
C LEU A 285 11.96 16.89 -1.03
N MET A 286 11.73 15.99 -0.08
CA MET A 286 10.37 15.64 0.35
C MET A 286 9.65 16.85 0.98
N PRO A 287 10.18 17.53 2.01
CA PRO A 287 9.55 18.75 2.53
C PRO A 287 9.40 19.86 1.49
N THR A 288 10.40 20.05 0.61
CA THR A 288 10.30 21.07 -0.45
C THR A 288 9.21 20.76 -1.47
N ALA A 289 9.04 19.49 -1.84
CA ALA A 289 7.99 19.06 -2.77
C ALA A 289 6.60 19.23 -2.13
N LEU A 290 6.46 18.91 -0.84
CA LEU A 290 5.21 19.13 -0.12
C LEU A 290 4.88 20.62 -0.02
N ALA A 291 5.84 21.47 0.37
CA ALA A 291 5.64 22.92 0.43
C ALA A 291 5.30 23.51 -0.94
N GLY A 292 5.99 23.09 -2.00
CA GLY A 292 5.69 23.49 -3.38
C GLY A 292 4.31 23.05 -3.83
N GLY A 293 3.89 21.84 -3.46
CA GLY A 293 2.57 21.32 -3.77
C GLY A 293 1.45 21.99 -2.95
N MET A 294 1.67 22.34 -1.68
CA MET A 294 0.75 23.17 -0.90
C MET A 294 0.56 24.55 -1.56
N TRP A 295 1.64 25.14 -2.05
CA TRP A 295 1.57 26.41 -2.76
C TRP A 295 0.84 26.28 -4.10
N LEU A 296 1.04 25.17 -4.82
CA LEU A 296 0.28 24.85 -6.04
C LEU A 296 -1.22 24.67 -5.73
N SER A 297 -1.59 23.94 -4.68
CA SER A 297 -2.98 23.78 -4.23
C SER A 297 -3.61 25.13 -3.89
N ARG A 298 -2.87 26.01 -3.21
CA ARG A 298 -3.29 27.41 -2.98
C ARG A 298 -3.51 28.17 -4.29
N ALA A 299 -2.62 28.01 -5.27
CA ALA A 299 -2.77 28.66 -6.57
C ALA A 299 -4.01 28.19 -7.35
N ILE A 300 -4.34 26.90 -7.22
CA ILE A 300 -5.57 26.34 -7.80
C ILE A 300 -6.80 26.92 -7.10
N ALA A 301 -6.83 26.90 -5.77
CA ALA A 301 -7.96 27.42 -4.98
C ALA A 301 -8.24 28.91 -5.26
N LEU A 302 -7.19 29.72 -5.44
CA LEU A 302 -7.28 31.15 -5.74
C LEU A 302 -7.59 31.49 -7.22
N SER A 303 -7.78 30.48 -8.08
CA SER A 303 -8.12 30.65 -9.49
C SER A 303 -9.50 30.08 -9.82
N PRO A 304 -10.58 30.53 -9.14
CA PRO A 304 -11.93 30.02 -9.39
C PRO A 304 -12.39 30.30 -10.83
N GLY A 305 -13.38 29.53 -11.30
CA GLY A 305 -13.88 29.55 -12.66
C GLY A 305 -13.56 28.25 -13.38
N ASN A 306 -12.66 28.26 -14.36
CA ASN A 306 -12.30 27.05 -15.08
C ASN A 306 -11.12 26.34 -14.42
N ALA A 307 -11.30 25.07 -14.06
CA ALA A 307 -10.26 24.23 -13.48
C ALA A 307 -9.22 23.73 -14.51
N SER A 308 -9.28 24.19 -15.77
CA SER A 308 -8.30 23.80 -16.78
C SER A 308 -6.87 24.19 -16.38
N THR A 309 -5.89 23.34 -16.70
CA THR A 309 -4.49 23.61 -16.40
C THR A 309 -4.01 24.92 -17.06
N ALA A 310 -4.51 25.23 -18.25
CA ALA A 310 -4.20 26.47 -18.97
C ALA A 310 -4.71 27.72 -18.24
N SER A 311 -5.95 27.72 -17.74
CA SER A 311 -6.49 28.87 -16.99
C SER A 311 -5.73 29.13 -15.69
N ILE A 312 -5.36 28.06 -14.97
CA ILE A 312 -4.55 28.16 -13.74
C ILE A 312 -3.17 28.76 -14.05
N LEU A 313 -2.53 28.33 -15.15
CA LEU A 313 -1.23 28.88 -15.57
C LEU A 313 -1.31 30.36 -15.95
N LEU A 314 -2.38 30.78 -16.62
CA LEU A 314 -2.59 32.19 -16.98
C LEU A 314 -2.83 33.06 -15.74
N ASN A 315 -3.57 32.56 -14.75
CA ASN A 315 -3.86 33.27 -13.50
C ASN A 315 -2.70 33.27 -12.49
N PHE A 316 -1.65 32.48 -12.75
CA PHE A 316 -0.50 32.34 -11.87
C PHE A 316 0.16 33.66 -11.46
N ARG A 317 0.29 34.60 -12.41
CA ARG A 317 0.84 35.94 -12.14
C ARG A 317 -0.01 36.73 -11.15
N ASN A 318 -1.33 36.56 -11.18
CA ASN A 318 -2.25 37.22 -10.26
C ASN A 318 -2.17 36.58 -8.87
N VAL A 319 -2.09 35.25 -8.80
CA VAL A 319 -1.89 34.50 -7.55
C VAL A 319 -0.62 34.93 -6.81
N LEU A 320 0.47 35.22 -7.53
CA LEU A 320 1.72 35.70 -6.95
C LEU A 320 1.60 37.08 -6.27
N LYS A 321 0.63 37.90 -6.68
CA LYS A 321 0.36 39.22 -6.05
C LYS A 321 -0.44 39.11 -4.77
N VAL A 322 -1.08 37.96 -4.53
CA VAL A 322 -1.93 37.73 -3.36
C VAL A 322 -1.05 37.49 -2.12
N PRO A 323 -1.23 38.25 -1.03
CA PRO A 323 -0.43 38.09 0.19
C PRO A 323 -0.40 36.65 0.70
N LEU A 324 0.77 36.19 1.14
CA LEU A 324 0.96 34.80 1.57
C LEU A 324 0.03 34.39 2.71
N GLN A 325 -0.48 35.32 3.52
CA GLN A 325 -1.40 35.03 4.62
C GLN A 325 -2.81 34.60 4.15
N SER A 326 -3.16 34.90 2.90
CA SER A 326 -4.50 34.63 2.34
C SER A 326 -4.50 33.43 1.38
N GLY A 327 -5.66 32.81 1.17
CA GLY A 327 -5.84 31.66 0.27
C GLY A 327 -5.48 30.30 0.88
N TRP A 328 -5.59 30.16 2.19
CA TRP A 328 -5.33 28.90 2.91
C TRP A 328 -6.59 28.24 3.47
N ALA A 329 -7.79 28.77 3.19
CA ALA A 329 -9.05 28.17 3.66
C ALA A 329 -9.18 26.71 3.20
N TRP A 330 -8.72 26.39 1.99
CA TRP A 330 -8.68 25.01 1.51
C TRP A 330 -7.88 24.07 2.43
N ALA A 331 -6.76 24.51 3.00
CA ALA A 331 -5.93 23.66 3.84
C ALA A 331 -6.61 23.36 5.18
N GLU A 332 -7.31 24.35 5.72
CA GLU A 332 -8.17 24.19 6.91
C GLU A 332 -9.33 23.24 6.62
N GLN A 333 -10.02 23.40 5.48
CA GLN A 333 -11.16 22.57 5.13
C GLN A 333 -10.81 21.15 4.68
N VAL A 334 -9.59 20.92 4.18
CA VAL A 334 -9.13 19.59 3.72
C VAL A 334 -8.41 18.83 4.84
N TYR A 335 -7.51 19.48 5.59
CA TYR A 335 -6.72 18.82 6.63
C TYR A 335 -7.16 19.17 8.05
N GLY A 336 -7.55 20.42 8.30
CA GLY A 336 -8.01 20.85 9.61
C GLY A 336 -9.26 20.09 10.03
N SER A 337 -10.25 19.99 9.15
CA SER A 337 -11.45 19.17 9.31
C SER A 337 -11.16 17.69 9.62
N VAL A 338 -10.10 17.12 9.06
CA VAL A 338 -9.64 15.74 9.35
C VAL A 338 -9.06 15.62 10.76
N ILE A 339 -8.23 16.59 11.17
CA ILE A 339 -7.53 16.62 12.47
C ILE A 339 -8.50 16.92 13.61
N PHE A 340 -9.40 17.89 13.40
CA PHE A 340 -10.38 18.35 14.38
C PHE A 340 -11.70 17.57 14.32
N ALA A 341 -11.84 16.63 13.38
CA ALA A 341 -13.05 15.84 13.15
C ALA A 341 -14.31 16.72 13.19
N THR A 342 -14.34 17.75 12.33
CA THR A 342 -15.42 18.75 12.31
C THR A 342 -16.73 18.16 11.80
N ASP A 343 -16.65 17.14 10.96
CA ASP A 343 -17.78 16.42 10.41
C ASP A 343 -17.93 15.06 11.11
N LEU A 344 -19.07 14.83 11.76
CA LEU A 344 -19.35 13.59 12.49
C LEU A 344 -20.34 12.69 11.74
N THR A 345 -20.44 12.85 10.42
CA THR A 345 -21.22 11.94 9.57
C THR A 345 -20.77 10.48 9.77
N PRO A 346 -21.73 9.54 9.85
CA PRO A 346 -21.41 8.12 10.08
C PRO A 346 -20.47 7.56 9.02
N ASN A 347 -19.45 6.83 9.47
CA ASN A 347 -18.46 6.16 8.64
C ASN A 347 -17.93 4.91 9.36
N LEU A 348 -16.97 4.18 8.77
CA LEU A 348 -16.39 2.99 9.40
C LEU A 348 -15.45 3.30 10.58
N GLY A 349 -15.17 4.57 10.85
CA GLY A 349 -14.19 5.02 11.82
C GLY A 349 -14.70 5.02 13.25
N LEU A 350 -13.74 5.01 14.16
CA LEU A 350 -13.99 5.04 15.60
C LEU A 350 -14.42 6.42 16.12
N TRP A 351 -14.15 7.47 15.33
CA TRP A 351 -14.20 8.87 15.78
C TRP A 351 -15.63 9.42 15.83
N TRP A 352 -16.43 9.21 14.78
CA TRP A 352 -17.68 9.95 14.58
C TRP A 352 -18.66 9.79 15.75
N TYR A 353 -18.92 8.55 16.19
CA TYR A 353 -19.86 8.29 17.29
C TYR A 353 -19.28 8.67 18.64
N PHE A 354 -17.98 8.44 18.85
CA PHE A 354 -17.30 8.82 20.08
C PHE A 354 -17.38 10.33 20.33
N PHE A 355 -17.11 11.14 19.30
CA PHE A 355 -17.18 12.60 19.39
C PHE A 355 -18.60 13.17 19.35
N MET A 356 -19.59 12.38 18.92
CA MET A 356 -21.01 12.73 19.07
C MET A 356 -21.48 12.63 20.54
N GLU A 357 -20.98 11.63 21.28
CA GLU A 357 -21.44 11.34 22.64
C GLU A 357 -20.63 12.06 23.73
N ILE A 358 -19.45 12.58 23.40
CA ILE A 358 -18.56 13.21 24.38
C ILE A 358 -19.00 14.63 24.75
N PHE A 359 -18.83 15.00 26.02
CA PHE A 359 -19.01 16.38 26.45
C PHE A 359 -17.96 17.31 25.82
N ASP A 360 -18.41 18.50 25.40
CA ASP A 360 -17.57 19.51 24.74
C ASP A 360 -16.31 19.86 25.53
N HIS A 361 -16.40 19.91 26.86
CA HIS A 361 -15.24 20.21 27.72
C HIS A 361 -14.07 19.23 27.55
N PHE A 362 -14.34 17.97 27.20
CA PHE A 362 -13.31 16.95 27.00
C PHE A 362 -12.88 16.79 25.54
N ARG A 363 -13.56 17.47 24.60
CA ARG A 363 -13.38 17.25 23.17
C ARG A 363 -11.93 17.43 22.72
N ASP A 364 -11.30 18.54 23.11
CA ASP A 364 -9.92 18.86 22.72
C ASP A 364 -8.91 17.83 23.24
N PHE A 365 -9.11 17.34 24.46
CA PHE A 365 -8.26 16.31 25.06
C PHE A 365 -8.32 15.00 24.26
N PHE A 366 -9.52 14.56 23.86
CA PHE A 366 -9.66 13.33 23.08
C PHE A 366 -9.26 13.51 21.62
N LEU A 367 -9.46 14.71 21.03
CA LEU A 367 -8.91 15.03 19.71
C LEU A 367 -7.38 14.89 19.71
N LEU A 368 -6.70 15.46 20.70
CA LEU A 368 -5.25 15.29 20.87
C LEU A 368 -4.91 13.80 21.03
N THR A 369 -5.62 13.10 21.92
CA THR A 369 -5.36 11.69 22.24
C THR A 369 -5.46 10.79 21.01
N PHE A 370 -6.51 10.93 20.21
CA PHE A 370 -6.74 10.10 19.02
C PHE A 370 -5.69 10.40 17.92
N ASN A 371 -5.37 11.68 17.68
CA ASN A 371 -4.31 12.07 16.75
C ASN A 371 -2.93 11.54 17.18
N VAL A 372 -2.58 11.70 18.46
CA VAL A 372 -1.31 11.21 19.03
C VAL A 372 -1.26 9.68 19.00
N HIS A 373 -2.36 8.99 19.29
CA HIS A 373 -2.43 7.54 19.24
C HIS A 373 -2.08 7.01 17.85
N LEU A 374 -2.61 7.61 16.78
CA LEU A 374 -2.24 7.22 15.42
C LEU A 374 -0.77 7.57 15.10
N ALA A 375 -0.32 8.78 15.45
CA ALA A 375 1.02 9.26 15.12
C ALA A 375 2.14 8.53 15.89
N CYS A 376 1.87 8.04 17.11
CA CYS A 376 2.91 7.48 17.98
C CYS A 376 3.51 6.16 17.44
N TYR A 377 2.78 5.42 16.59
CA TYR A 377 3.27 4.17 15.99
C TYR A 377 4.42 4.37 15.00
N VAL A 378 4.55 5.56 14.41
CA VAL A 378 5.56 5.87 13.39
C VAL A 378 6.97 5.60 13.89
N LEU A 379 7.31 6.06 15.09
CA LEU A 379 8.66 5.95 15.64
C LEU A 379 9.01 4.50 16.03
N PRO A 380 8.20 3.77 16.83
CA PRO A 380 8.45 2.37 17.15
C PRO A 380 8.54 1.48 15.91
N PHE A 381 7.67 1.67 14.92
CA PHE A 381 7.72 0.86 13.69
C PHE A 381 8.96 1.16 12.86
N SER A 382 9.35 2.43 12.76
CA SER A 382 10.60 2.84 12.09
C SER A 382 11.85 2.27 12.75
N ILE A 383 11.83 2.03 14.06
CA ILE A 383 12.95 1.44 14.79
C ILE A 383 12.94 -0.08 14.66
N LYS A 384 11.81 -0.73 15.00
CA LYS A 384 11.67 -2.20 15.03
C LYS A 384 11.83 -2.83 13.64
N TYR A 385 11.23 -2.21 12.62
CA TYR A 385 11.20 -2.74 11.25
C TYR A 385 12.27 -2.13 10.35
N LYS A 386 13.30 -1.49 10.91
CA LYS A 386 14.40 -0.86 10.14
C LYS A 386 15.09 -1.81 9.15
N GLN A 387 15.11 -3.11 9.45
CA GLN A 387 15.68 -4.13 8.58
C GLN A 387 14.74 -4.52 7.43
N ASP A 388 13.44 -4.27 7.56
CA ASP A 388 12.41 -4.54 6.54
C ASP A 388 11.38 -3.40 6.52
N PRO A 389 11.79 -2.21 6.02
CA PRO A 389 10.96 -1.01 6.08
C PRO A 389 9.70 -1.13 5.22
N LEU A 390 9.67 -2.00 4.21
CA LEU A 390 8.46 -2.27 3.44
C LEU A 390 7.37 -2.91 4.32
N PHE A 391 7.75 -3.85 5.20
CA PHE A 391 6.81 -4.41 6.18
C PHE A 391 6.36 -3.37 7.21
N GLY A 392 7.26 -2.49 7.67
CA GLY A 392 6.90 -1.36 8.54
C GLY A 392 5.86 -0.43 7.90
N ILE A 393 6.02 -0.12 6.61
CA ILE A 393 5.03 0.64 5.83
C ILE A 393 3.70 -0.12 5.75
N THR A 394 3.71 -1.41 5.43
CA THR A 394 2.49 -2.24 5.41
C THR A 394 1.73 -2.18 6.74
N LEU A 395 2.43 -2.33 7.86
CA LEU A 395 1.81 -2.25 9.19
C LEU A 395 1.25 -0.86 9.49
N MET A 396 1.99 0.19 9.15
CA MET A 396 1.51 1.56 9.36
C MET A 396 0.27 1.87 8.52
N THR A 397 0.20 1.37 7.28
CA THR A 397 -1.02 1.45 6.47
C THR A 397 -2.20 0.71 7.12
N GLY A 398 -1.94 -0.43 7.78
CA GLY A 398 -2.97 -1.13 8.56
C GLY A 398 -3.44 -0.35 9.78
N VAL A 399 -2.52 0.24 10.55
CA VAL A 399 -2.85 1.13 11.68
C VAL A 399 -3.66 2.33 11.18
N MET A 400 -3.27 2.94 10.05
CA MET A 400 -4.03 4.02 9.41
C MET A 400 -5.43 3.58 9.00
N ALA A 401 -5.59 2.39 8.41
CA ALA A 401 -6.90 1.86 8.02
C ALA A 401 -7.84 1.70 9.22
N VAL A 402 -7.31 1.31 10.39
CA VAL A 402 -8.10 1.11 11.62
C VAL A 402 -8.40 2.42 12.35
N PHE A 403 -7.41 3.30 12.51
CA PHE A 403 -7.48 4.41 13.47
C PHE A 403 -7.62 5.80 12.86
N LYS A 404 -7.55 5.96 11.54
CA LYS A 404 -7.77 7.28 10.93
C LYS A 404 -9.20 7.78 11.18
N SER A 405 -9.41 9.09 11.10
CA SER A 405 -10.71 9.72 11.43
C SER A 405 -11.85 9.32 10.49
N TYR A 406 -11.57 9.15 9.20
CA TYR A 406 -12.57 8.83 8.16
C TYR A 406 -12.15 7.62 7.31
N PRO A 407 -12.10 6.39 7.88
CA PRO A 407 -11.73 5.18 7.15
C PRO A 407 -12.84 4.67 6.25
N THR A 408 -12.43 4.08 5.13
CA THR A 408 -13.29 3.36 4.20
C THR A 408 -12.79 1.92 4.03
N MET A 409 -13.59 1.10 3.35
CA MET A 409 -13.15 -0.23 2.92
C MET A 409 -11.94 -0.17 1.98
N GLY A 410 -11.75 0.93 1.25
CA GLY A 410 -10.59 1.14 0.38
C GLY A 410 -9.26 1.14 1.15
N ASP A 411 -9.21 1.75 2.34
CA ASP A 411 -8.01 1.75 3.18
C ASP A 411 -7.62 0.34 3.64
N HIS A 412 -8.61 -0.47 3.95
CA HIS A 412 -8.42 -1.87 4.29
C HIS A 412 -8.01 -2.68 3.06
N ALA A 413 -8.54 -2.35 1.88
CA ALA A 413 -8.17 -2.99 0.62
C ALA A 413 -6.68 -2.78 0.29
N VAL A 414 -6.16 -1.56 0.46
CA VAL A 414 -4.72 -1.29 0.25
C VAL A 414 -3.86 -1.95 1.33
N PHE A 415 -4.31 -1.99 2.59
CA PHE A 415 -3.61 -2.74 3.63
C PHE A 415 -3.50 -4.23 3.28
N LEU A 416 -4.61 -4.88 2.90
CA LEU A 416 -4.64 -6.29 2.49
C LEU A 416 -3.78 -6.53 1.23
N GLY A 417 -3.81 -5.60 0.27
CA GLY A 417 -2.94 -5.62 -0.91
C GLY A 417 -1.46 -5.59 -0.55
N LEU A 418 -1.06 -4.68 0.35
CA LEU A 418 0.30 -4.59 0.85
C LEU A 418 0.69 -5.78 1.74
N LEU A 419 -0.25 -6.35 2.49
CA LEU A 419 -0.02 -7.55 3.31
C LEU A 419 0.28 -8.77 2.44
N SER A 420 -0.35 -8.88 1.26
CA SER A 420 -0.09 -9.96 0.30
C SER A 420 1.35 -9.98 -0.24
N LEU A 421 2.08 -8.85 -0.21
CA LEU A 421 3.52 -8.79 -0.53
C LEU A 421 4.36 -9.64 0.43
N HIS A 422 3.83 -9.92 1.62
CA HIS A 422 4.51 -10.62 2.69
C HIS A 422 4.01 -12.05 2.88
N SER A 423 3.59 -12.71 1.80
CA SER A 423 3.05 -14.08 1.85
C SER A 423 3.89 -15.09 2.66
N GLN A 424 5.20 -14.87 2.83
CA GLN A 424 6.06 -15.68 3.68
C GLN A 424 5.65 -15.71 5.17
N ILE A 425 4.92 -14.70 5.66
CA ILE A 425 4.46 -14.66 7.05
C ILE A 425 3.13 -15.39 7.25
N PHE A 426 2.42 -15.76 6.17
CA PHE A 426 1.05 -16.27 6.29
C PHE A 426 0.99 -17.63 6.99
N GLU A 427 2.02 -18.45 6.86
CA GLU A 427 2.16 -19.73 7.56
C GLU A 427 2.32 -19.54 9.08
N PHE A 428 2.74 -18.37 9.53
CA PHE A 428 2.98 -18.03 10.94
C PHE A 428 1.86 -17.20 11.58
N MET A 429 0.81 -16.86 10.83
CA MET A 429 -0.36 -16.19 11.38
C MET A 429 -1.08 -17.14 12.33
N ARG A 430 -1.39 -16.65 13.54
CA ARG A 430 -1.96 -17.44 14.62
C ARG A 430 -3.47 -17.57 14.52
N TYR A 431 -4.15 -16.51 14.06
CA TYR A 431 -5.61 -16.44 13.99
C TYR A 431 -6.12 -15.93 12.64
N PRO A 432 -5.62 -16.43 11.49
CA PRO A 432 -6.02 -15.91 10.17
C PRO A 432 -7.51 -16.16 9.88
N LEU A 433 -8.05 -17.31 10.32
CA LEU A 433 -9.46 -17.66 10.15
C LEU A 433 -10.38 -16.72 10.93
N VAL A 434 -10.04 -16.41 12.19
CA VAL A 434 -10.84 -15.52 13.04
C VAL A 434 -10.88 -14.12 12.45
N SER A 435 -9.72 -13.58 12.07
CA SER A 435 -9.63 -12.26 11.44
C SER A 435 -10.44 -12.22 10.13
N THR A 436 -10.30 -13.23 9.28
CA THR A 436 -11.02 -13.30 8.00
C THR A 436 -12.54 -13.39 8.18
N LEU A 437 -13.01 -14.24 9.11
CA LEU A 437 -14.44 -14.35 9.41
C LEU A 437 -15.00 -13.08 10.04
N THR A 438 -14.20 -12.36 10.83
CA THR A 438 -14.62 -11.06 11.40
C THR A 438 -14.83 -10.02 10.31
N TYR A 439 -13.92 -9.94 9.33
CA TYR A 439 -14.12 -9.09 8.13
C TYR A 439 -15.35 -9.48 7.33
N ALA A 440 -15.56 -10.78 7.07
CA ALA A 440 -16.73 -11.26 6.36
C ALA A 440 -18.04 -10.92 7.09
N TYR A 441 -18.08 -11.14 8.41
CA TYR A 441 -19.20 -10.80 9.28
C TYR A 441 -19.56 -9.31 9.18
N CYS A 442 -18.56 -8.43 9.31
CA CYS A 442 -18.77 -6.99 9.23
C CYS A 442 -19.19 -6.52 7.83
N THR A 443 -18.61 -7.10 6.78
CA THR A 443 -18.95 -6.76 5.38
C THR A 443 -20.41 -7.08 5.07
N CYS A 444 -20.92 -8.20 5.57
CA CYS A 444 -22.32 -8.59 5.36
C CYS A 444 -23.30 -7.77 6.20
N LEU A 445 -22.96 -7.48 7.45
CA LEU A 445 -23.89 -6.83 8.40
C LEU A 445 -23.88 -5.31 8.35
N SER A 446 -22.76 -4.68 7.98
CA SER A 446 -22.66 -3.21 7.95
C SER A 446 -23.75 -2.56 7.09
N PRO A 447 -23.99 -3.01 5.83
CA PRO A 447 -25.06 -2.44 5.02
C PRO A 447 -26.45 -2.69 5.59
N ALA A 448 -26.65 -3.84 6.26
CA ALA A 448 -27.92 -4.19 6.87
C ALA A 448 -28.22 -3.30 8.08
N PHE A 449 -27.26 -3.09 8.98
CA PHE A 449 -27.43 -2.22 10.15
C PHE A 449 -27.57 -0.76 9.76
N HIS A 450 -26.84 -0.29 8.74
CA HIS A 450 -27.04 1.04 8.18
C HIS A 450 -28.46 1.23 7.65
N HIS A 451 -28.97 0.23 6.91
CA HIS A 451 -30.34 0.26 6.38
C HIS A 451 -31.39 0.22 7.49
N LEU A 452 -31.23 -0.65 8.50
CA LEU A 452 -32.17 -0.74 9.62
C LEU A 452 -32.26 0.57 10.40
N TRP A 453 -31.15 1.29 10.50
CA TRP A 453 -31.10 2.57 11.17
C TRP A 453 -31.74 3.70 10.34
N LEU A 454 -31.22 3.98 9.14
CA LEU A 454 -31.66 5.17 8.37
C LEU A 454 -32.96 4.96 7.60
N ASN A 455 -33.20 3.76 7.06
CA ASN A 455 -34.32 3.53 6.15
C ASN A 455 -35.50 2.85 6.86
N ALA A 456 -35.23 1.77 7.59
CA ALA A 456 -36.30 1.01 8.25
C ALA A 456 -36.75 1.62 9.59
N GLY A 457 -35.89 2.43 10.23
CA GLY A 457 -36.15 3.04 11.55
C GLY A 457 -36.31 2.04 12.70
N SER A 458 -35.93 0.78 12.49
CA SER A 458 -36.07 -0.30 13.48
C SER A 458 -34.81 -0.51 14.33
N ALA A 459 -33.73 0.19 14.00
CA ALA A 459 -32.49 0.24 14.78
C ALA A 459 -32.08 1.71 15.01
N ASN A 460 -31.25 1.96 16.02
CA ASN A 460 -30.63 3.27 16.25
C ASN A 460 -29.15 3.28 15.82
N ALA A 461 -28.50 4.43 15.93
CA ALA A 461 -27.10 4.64 15.55
C ALA A 461 -26.12 3.64 16.20
N ASN A 462 -26.44 3.16 17.41
CA ASN A 462 -25.60 2.21 18.15
C ASN A 462 -25.41 0.88 17.41
N PHE A 463 -26.41 0.41 16.65
CA PHE A 463 -26.26 -0.83 15.89
C PHE A 463 -25.20 -0.69 14.80
N PHE A 464 -25.24 0.43 14.06
CA PHE A 464 -24.23 0.70 13.05
C PHE A 464 -22.86 0.95 13.69
N TYR A 465 -22.79 1.73 14.77
CA TYR A 465 -21.52 1.94 15.45
C TYR A 465 -20.93 0.64 16.03
N ALA A 466 -21.76 -0.25 16.59
CA ALA A 466 -21.32 -1.54 17.11
C ALA A 466 -20.63 -2.39 16.03
N ILE A 467 -21.16 -2.45 14.80
CA ILE A 467 -20.49 -3.20 13.73
C ILE A 467 -19.21 -2.51 13.25
N THR A 468 -19.12 -1.18 13.29
CA THR A 468 -17.86 -0.46 13.01
C THR A 468 -16.78 -0.73 14.07
N LEU A 469 -17.16 -0.92 15.35
CA LEU A 469 -16.23 -1.35 16.41
C LEU A 469 -15.69 -2.75 16.14
N VAL A 470 -16.55 -3.68 15.71
CA VAL A 470 -16.12 -5.04 15.33
C VAL A 470 -15.22 -5.02 14.09
N TRP A 471 -15.50 -4.13 13.12
CA TRP A 471 -14.65 -3.91 11.95
C TRP A 471 -13.25 -3.43 12.36
N ALA A 472 -13.16 -2.41 13.22
CA ALA A 472 -11.90 -1.91 13.74
C ALA A 472 -11.15 -2.96 14.58
N LEU A 473 -11.87 -3.75 15.37
CA LEU A 473 -11.30 -4.89 16.10
C LEU A 473 -10.70 -5.92 15.14
N GLY A 474 -11.42 -6.30 14.09
CA GLY A 474 -10.94 -7.22 13.06
C GLY A 474 -9.66 -6.73 12.37
N GLY A 475 -9.60 -5.43 12.05
CA GLY A 475 -8.39 -4.82 11.50
C GLY A 475 -7.23 -4.75 12.49
N GLY A 476 -7.50 -4.39 13.74
CA GLY A 476 -6.50 -4.41 14.81
C GLY A 476 -5.93 -5.82 15.04
N MET A 477 -6.80 -6.84 15.07
CA MET A 477 -6.40 -8.24 15.18
C MET A 477 -5.49 -8.66 14.02
N LEU A 478 -5.83 -8.29 12.78
CA LEU A 478 -5.02 -8.63 11.62
C LEU A 478 -3.65 -7.93 11.63
N VAL A 479 -3.58 -6.66 12.05
CA VAL A 479 -2.31 -5.94 12.22
C VAL A 479 -1.44 -6.62 13.28
N LEU A 480 -2.01 -6.97 14.44
CA LEU A 480 -1.31 -7.65 15.51
C LEU A 480 -0.83 -9.05 15.11
N ASP A 481 -1.67 -9.82 14.40
CA ASP A 481 -1.31 -11.15 13.93
C ASP A 481 -0.19 -11.10 12.88
N ALA A 482 -0.23 -10.11 11.96
CA ALA A 482 0.86 -9.86 11.04
C ALA A 482 2.17 -9.51 11.77
N MET A 483 2.11 -8.66 12.80
CA MET A 483 3.27 -8.32 13.64
C MET A 483 3.86 -9.55 14.33
N TRP A 484 3.01 -10.42 14.87
CA TRP A 484 3.40 -11.67 15.51
C TRP A 484 4.05 -12.62 14.50
N ALA A 485 3.39 -12.85 13.37
CA ALA A 485 3.83 -13.73 12.31
C ALA A 485 5.20 -13.33 11.75
N TRP A 486 5.44 -12.04 11.54
CA TRP A 486 6.75 -11.53 11.12
C TRP A 486 7.84 -11.78 12.17
N GLY A 487 7.53 -11.58 13.46
CA GLY A 487 8.47 -11.85 14.54
C GLY A 487 8.82 -13.33 14.62
N ARG A 488 7.83 -14.19 14.43
CA ARG A 488 7.99 -15.64 14.42
C ARG A 488 8.83 -16.12 13.23
N GLU A 489 8.54 -15.63 12.03
CA GLU A 489 9.27 -15.97 10.81
C GLU A 489 10.77 -15.70 10.95
N ARG A 490 11.13 -14.55 11.53
CA ARG A 490 12.54 -14.19 11.76
C ARG A 490 13.20 -15.02 12.83
N TRP A 491 12.49 -15.28 13.92
CA TRP A 491 12.99 -16.15 14.97
C TRP A 491 13.31 -17.56 14.44
N GLU A 492 12.48 -18.10 13.55
CA GLU A 492 12.74 -19.41 12.92
C GLU A 492 13.94 -19.39 11.97
N LYS A 493 14.15 -18.29 11.24
CA LYS A 493 15.33 -18.14 10.37
C LYS A 493 16.65 -18.00 11.14
N GLU A 494 16.62 -17.31 12.28
CA GLU A 494 17.83 -17.05 13.09
C GLU A 494 18.17 -18.22 14.01
N ARG A 495 17.21 -19.10 14.31
CA ARG A 495 17.42 -20.25 15.20
C ARG A 495 18.35 -21.28 14.54
N THR A 496 19.40 -21.67 15.25
CA THR A 496 20.23 -22.82 14.87
C THR A 496 19.41 -24.12 14.94
N PRO A 497 19.44 -24.97 13.89
CA PRO A 497 18.66 -26.20 13.88
C PRO A 497 19.09 -27.11 15.05
N ILE A 498 18.11 -27.60 15.82
CA ILE A 498 18.31 -28.40 17.05
C ILE A 498 18.97 -29.76 16.74
N ARG A 499 18.94 -30.19 15.47
CA ARG A 499 19.67 -31.35 14.97
C ARG A 499 20.32 -30.98 13.65
N SER A 500 21.65 -31.12 13.58
CA SER A 500 22.32 -31.27 12.29
C SER A 500 21.69 -32.48 11.62
N HIS A 501 20.92 -32.30 10.55
CA HIS A 501 20.74 -33.39 9.60
C HIS A 501 22.15 -33.71 9.12
N VAL A 502 22.71 -34.82 9.61
CA VAL A 502 23.85 -35.46 8.97
C VAL A 502 23.38 -35.65 7.53
N GLN A 503 24.01 -34.88 6.66
CA GLN A 503 23.77 -34.87 5.24
C GLN A 503 24.19 -36.26 4.76
N HIS A 504 23.25 -37.20 4.71
CA HIS A 504 23.46 -38.42 3.95
C HIS A 504 23.79 -37.94 2.54
N HIS A 505 25.01 -38.24 2.11
CA HIS A 505 25.43 -38.12 0.72
C HIS A 505 24.31 -38.69 -0.16
N VAL A 506 23.62 -37.80 -0.87
CA VAL A 506 22.82 -38.20 -2.01
C VAL A 506 23.85 -38.62 -3.05
N GLU A 507 24.16 -39.92 -3.08
CA GLU A 507 24.71 -40.55 -4.27
C GLU A 507 23.80 -40.17 -5.43
N GLN A 508 24.42 -39.56 -6.45
CA GLN A 508 23.81 -39.38 -7.75
C GLN A 508 23.38 -40.75 -8.25
N ILE A 509 22.09 -41.05 -8.17
CA ILE A 509 21.51 -42.10 -8.98
C ILE A 509 21.42 -41.50 -10.38
N ASP A 510 22.40 -41.87 -11.22
CA ASP A 510 22.35 -41.63 -12.66
C ASP A 510 21.03 -42.17 -13.19
N ALA A 511 20.22 -41.25 -13.71
CA ALA A 511 19.03 -41.56 -14.47
C ALA A 511 19.45 -42.04 -15.87
N ASP A 512 19.96 -43.27 -15.95
CA ASP A 512 20.15 -44.01 -17.19
C ASP A 512 20.21 -45.51 -16.88
N VAL A 513 19.07 -46.09 -16.51
CA VAL A 513 18.85 -47.54 -16.69
C VAL A 513 17.45 -47.75 -17.25
N SER A 514 17.44 -48.14 -18.52
CA SER A 514 16.33 -48.69 -19.28
C SER A 514 15.50 -49.68 -18.46
N VAL A 515 14.20 -49.41 -18.36
CA VAL A 515 13.20 -50.35 -17.85
C VAL A 515 12.99 -51.44 -18.89
N GLU A 516 13.76 -52.53 -18.78
CA GLU A 516 13.44 -53.80 -19.44
C GLU A 516 12.50 -54.60 -18.52
N ILE A 517 11.25 -54.73 -18.96
CA ILE A 517 10.25 -55.58 -18.32
C ILE A 517 10.57 -57.03 -18.69
N ARG A 518 10.98 -57.85 -17.72
CA ARG A 518 10.93 -59.32 -17.83
C ARG A 518 10.10 -59.91 -16.69
N PHE A 519 9.00 -60.54 -17.08
CA PHE A 519 8.30 -61.55 -16.30
C PHE A 519 9.07 -62.87 -16.36
N SER A 520 9.25 -63.55 -15.22
CA SER A 520 9.09 -65.01 -15.13
C SER A 520 9.08 -65.49 -13.67
N ASP A 521 8.16 -66.42 -13.45
CA ASP A 521 7.82 -67.17 -12.23
C ASP A 521 8.96 -67.92 -11.54
N GLY A 522 8.74 -68.29 -10.26
CA GLY A 522 9.48 -69.37 -9.62
C GLY A 522 9.46 -69.36 -8.10
N ALA A 523 8.57 -70.16 -7.52
CA ALA A 523 8.42 -70.40 -6.08
C ALA A 523 9.57 -71.21 -5.45
N ARG A 524 9.84 -70.96 -4.15
CA ARG A 524 9.83 -71.91 -3.00
C ARG A 524 10.92 -71.62 -1.93
N THR A 525 10.45 -71.58 -0.66
CA THR A 525 11.04 -72.11 0.61
C THR A 525 12.54 -71.88 0.94
N ALA A 526 13.04 -71.77 2.17
CA ALA A 526 12.59 -71.58 3.55
C ALA A 526 13.90 -71.58 4.41
N ASP A 527 13.83 -71.01 5.62
CA ASP A 527 14.59 -71.36 6.84
C ASP A 527 15.90 -70.66 7.31
N LYS A 528 15.81 -70.30 8.62
CA LYS A 528 16.78 -70.01 9.71
C LYS A 528 17.38 -68.60 9.78
N VAL A 529 16.98 -67.69 10.70
CA VAL A 529 16.95 -67.65 12.20
C VAL A 529 18.35 -67.54 12.86
N LEU A 530 18.66 -66.36 13.44
CA LEU A 530 19.07 -66.11 14.85
C LEU A 530 19.28 -64.58 15.06
N ALA A 531 18.43 -63.91 15.86
CA ALA A 531 18.67 -63.36 17.22
C ALA A 531 19.52 -62.05 17.26
N GLN A 532 19.24 -60.97 17.98
CA GLN A 532 18.29 -60.61 19.05
C GLN A 532 18.38 -59.07 19.27
N ASN A 533 17.25 -58.40 19.59
CA ASN A 533 17.00 -57.35 20.62
C ASN A 533 18.07 -56.25 20.93
N ASP A 534 17.80 -54.96 21.19
CA ASP A 534 16.64 -54.26 21.76
C ASP A 534 16.69 -52.77 21.36
N GLY A 535 15.53 -52.14 21.16
CA GLY A 535 15.40 -50.68 21.13
C GLY A 535 14.56 -50.16 22.30
N PRO A 536 14.67 -48.88 22.70
CA PRO A 536 13.63 -48.25 23.50
C PRO A 536 12.68 -47.40 22.63
N ARG A 537 11.40 -47.64 22.88
CA ARG A 537 10.20 -47.11 22.23
C ARG A 537 10.03 -45.59 22.41
N ARG A 538 9.44 -44.98 21.37
CA ARG A 538 8.86 -43.62 21.37
C ARG A 538 7.88 -43.42 22.54
N ARG A 539 7.98 -42.28 23.23
CA ARG A 539 6.83 -41.62 23.88
C ARG A 539 6.42 -40.43 23.03
N VAL A 540 5.26 -40.55 22.41
CA VAL A 540 4.49 -39.43 21.88
C VAL A 540 3.73 -38.85 23.08
N VAL A 541 3.95 -37.57 23.39
CA VAL A 541 3.07 -36.80 24.27
C VAL A 541 2.35 -35.80 23.37
N VAL A 542 1.08 -36.08 23.12
CA VAL A 542 0.09 -35.10 22.67
C VAL A 542 -0.25 -34.25 23.89
N GLN A 543 -0.10 -32.94 23.81
CA GLN A 543 -0.74 -32.03 24.75
C GLN A 543 -1.78 -31.20 24.00
N GLN A 544 -2.98 -31.22 24.59
CA GLN A 544 -4.23 -30.61 24.17
C GLN A 544 -4.16 -29.08 24.18
#